data_AF-A0A945SD93-F1
#
_entry.id   AF-A0A945SD93-F1
#
_cell.length_a   1.000
_cell.length_b   1.000
_cell.length_c   1.000
_cell.angle_alpha   90.00
_cell.angle_beta   90.00
_cell.angle_gamma   90.00
#
_symmetry.space_group_name_H-M   'P 1'
#
loop_
_entity.id
_entity.type
_entity.pdbx_description
1 polymer ?
#
loop_
_entity_poly.entity_id
_entity_poly.type
_entity_poly.pdbx_seq_one_letter_code
_entity_poly.pdbx_strand_id
1 'polypeptide(L)' 'MKVTVVGAGAVGASCAEYIAIKNFASEVVLVDIKENFAEGKSMD' A
#
# COMPACT_ATOMS: atom_id res chain seq x y z
N MET A 1 -0.34 14.46 3.99
CA MET A 1 -1.51 13.60 4.32
C MET A 1 -1.03 12.16 4.37
N LYS A 2 -1.43 11.38 5.38
CA LYS A 2 -1.02 9.97 5.53
C LYS A 2 -2.21 9.06 5.26
N VAL A 3 -2.02 8.01 4.48
CA VAL A 3 -3.04 6.99 4.20
C VAL A 3 -2.54 5.61 4.58
N THR A 4 -3.41 4.80 5.18
CA THR A 4 -3.12 3.41 5.51
C THR A 4 -4.11 2.50 4.82
N VAL A 5 -3.60 1.51 4.09
CA VAL A 5 -4.38 0.46 3.44
C VAL A 5 -4.17 -0.84 4.21
N VAL A 6 -5.26 -1.41 4.71
CA VAL A 6 -5.26 -2.69 5.45
C VAL A 6 -5.69 -3.80 4.50
N GLY A 7 -4.76 -4.71 4.22
CA GLY A 7 -4.84 -5.78 3.23
C GLY A 7 -3.99 -5.49 2.00
N ALA A 8 -2.95 -6.30 1.77
CA ALA A 8 -2.04 -6.23 0.62
C ALA A 8 -2.42 -7.21 -0.51
N GLY A 9 -3.70 -7.63 -0.56
CA GLY A 9 -4.26 -8.34 -1.71
C GLY A 9 -4.24 -7.50 -2.98
N ALA A 10 -4.61 -8.07 -4.12
CA ALA A 10 -4.54 -7.40 -5.43
C ALA A 10 -5.16 -5.99 -5.43
N VAL A 11 -6.36 -5.83 -4.84
CA VAL A 11 -7.05 -4.55 -4.77
C VAL A 11 -6.34 -3.56 -3.84
N GLY A 12 -5.97 -3.99 -2.63
CA GLY A 12 -5.33 -3.11 -1.66
C GLY A 12 -3.95 -2.62 -2.12
N ALA A 13 -3.17 -3.50 -2.75
CA ALA A 13 -1.89 -3.12 -3.36
C ALA A 13 -2.07 -2.08 -4.46
N SER A 14 -3.00 -2.28 -5.41
CA SER A 14 -3.28 -1.29 -6.45
C SER A 14 -3.81 0.03 -5.89
N CYS A 15 -4.66 0.00 -4.85
CA CYS A 15 -5.10 1.22 -4.18
C CYS A 15 -3.90 1.99 -3.60
N ALA A 16 -3.00 1.33 -2.88
CA ALA A 16 -1.80 1.96 -2.33
C ALA A 16 -0.89 2.54 -3.42
N GLU A 17 -0.67 1.79 -4.50
CA GLU A 17 0.12 2.20 -5.67
C GLU A 17 -0.46 3.46 -6.33
N TYR A 18 -1.76 3.48 -6.63
CA TYR A 18 -2.37 4.66 -7.26
C TYR A 18 -2.38 5.89 -6.34
N ILE A 19 -2.53 5.70 -5.03
CA ILE A 19 -2.42 6.80 -4.06
C ILE A 19 -1.01 7.39 -4.08
N ALA A 20 0.02 6.55 -4.16
CA ALA A 20 1.41 6.96 -4.25
C ALA A 20 1.72 7.66 -5.59
N ILE A 21 1.42 7.01 -6.73
CA ILE A 21 1.71 7.54 -8.07
C ILE A 21 0.98 8.86 -8.36
N LYS A 22 -0.24 9.03 -7.84
CA LYS A 22 -1.02 10.28 -8.01
C LYS A 22 -0.66 11.37 -7.01
N ASN A 23 0.30 11.13 -6.11
CA ASN A 23 0.71 12.05 -5.05
C ASN A 23 -0.47 12.51 -4.17
N PHE A 24 -1.45 11.65 -3.93
CA PHE A 24 -2.59 11.97 -3.06
C PHE A 24 -2.18 12.05 -1.58
N ALA A 25 -1.13 11.31 -1.21
CA ALA A 25 -0.61 11.26 0.14
C ALA A 25 0.91 11.44 0.14
N SER A 26 1.42 12.08 1.18
CA SER A 26 2.87 12.20 1.44
C SER A 26 3.45 10.93 2.05
N GLU A 27 2.59 10.04 2.53
CA GLU A 27 2.96 8.75 3.12
C GLU A 27 1.82 7.76 2.90
N VAL A 28 2.15 6.58 2.38
CA VAL A 28 1.23 5.45 2.19
C VAL A 28 1.79 4.27 2.98
N VAL A 29 0.96 3.69 3.85
CA VAL A 29 1.31 2.50 4.63
C VAL A 29 0.45 1.34 4.15
N LEU A 30 1.07 0.23 3.77
CA LEU A 30 0.39 -1.01 3.39
C LEU A 30 0.65 -2.07 4.46
N VAL A 31 -0.40 -2.70 4.98
CA VAL A 31 -0.31 -3.70 6.05
C VAL A 31 -1.07 -4.96 5.65
N ASP A 32 -0.53 -6.13 5.95
CA ASP A 32 -1.24 -7.41 5.81
C ASP A 32 -0.94 -8.31 7.01
N ILE A 33 -1.83 -9.27 7.26
CA ILE A 33 -1.65 -10.31 8.30
C ILE A 33 -0.62 -11.36 7.88
N LYS A 34 -0.38 -11.50 6.57
CA LYS A 34 0.61 -12.42 6.03
C LYS A 34 1.98 -11.75 6.07
N GLU A 35 2.88 -12.35 6.82
CA GLU A 35 4.26 -11.88 6.98
C GLU A 35 4.95 -11.69 5.61
N ASN A 36 5.70 -10.60 5.47
CA ASN A 36 6.38 -10.18 4.24
C ASN A 36 5.50 -9.95 2.99
N PHE A 37 4.17 -10.11 3.10
CA PHE A 37 3.29 -10.00 1.95
C PHE A 37 3.10 -8.55 1.51
N ALA A 38 2.90 -7.63 2.46
CA ALA A 38 2.82 -6.21 2.18
C ALA A 38 4.15 -5.65 1.65
N GLU A 39 5.27 -6.04 2.27
CA GLU A 39 6.62 -5.64 1.87
C GLU A 39 6.94 -6.07 0.43
N GLY A 40 6.60 -7.32 0.07
CA GLY A 40 6.73 -7.82 -1.30
C GLY A 40 5.90 -7.05 -2.35
N LYS A 41 4.85 -6.35 -1.93
CA LYS A 41 3.98 -5.54 -2.78
C LYS A 41 4.33 -4.05 -2.76
N SER A 42 5.11 -3.60 -1.77
CA SER A 42 5.59 -2.22 -1.65
C SER A 42 7.02 -2.04 -2.17
N MET A 43 7.65 -3.10 -2.69
CA MET A 43 8.92 -3.01 -3.39
C MET A 43 8.68 -2.51 -4.82
N ASP A 44 8.49 -1.19 -4.96
CA ASP A 44 8.77 -0.35 -6.15
C ASP A 44 8.46 1.13 -5.84
#